data_AF-A0A2D6DM16-F1
#
_entry.id   AF-A0A2D6DM16-F1
#
_cell.length_a   1.000
_cell.length_b   1.000
_cell.length_c   1.000
_cell.angle_alpha   90.00
_cell.angle_beta   90.00
_cell.angle_gamma   90.00
#
_symmetry.space_group_name_H-M   'P 1'
#
loop_
_entity.id
_entity.type
_entity.pdbx_description
1 polymer ?
#
loop_
_entity_poly.entity_id
_entity_poly.type
_entity_poly.pdbx_seq_one_letter_code
_entity_poly.pdbx_strand_id
1 'polypeptide(L)' 'HVGTVTDTINIPLIEKGSAIITHLQGNEVHAMDNKTYETLILPVEEGMNLQSGGEIQWMEAMGRYKISRDH' A
#
# COMPACT_ATOMS: atom_id res chain seq x y z
N HIS A 1 25.57 -14.29 30.49
CA HIS A 1 25.68 -12.96 29.85
C HIS A 1 24.42 -12.78 29.01
N VAL A 2 23.48 -11.94 29.44
CA VAL A 2 22.27 -11.61 28.68
C VAL A 2 22.53 -10.24 28.07
N GLY A 3 22.72 -10.18 26.74
CA GLY A 3 23.03 -8.93 26.03
C GLY A 3 21.88 -7.93 26.15
N THR A 4 22.21 -6.66 26.33
CA THR A 4 21.26 -5.60 26.70
C THR A 4 20.41 -5.13 25.51
N VAL A 5 19.14 -4.80 25.79
CA VAL A 5 18.14 -4.24 24.86
C VAL A 5 18.29 -2.71 24.65
N THR A 6 19.52 -2.20 24.61
CA THR A 6 19.81 -0.75 24.66
C THR A 6 19.99 -0.09 23.29
N ASP A 7 19.97 -0.85 22.20
CA ASP A 7 20.18 -0.32 20.85
C ASP A 7 18.96 0.45 20.35
N THR A 8 19.18 1.67 19.86
CA THR A 8 18.13 2.48 19.24
C THR A 8 17.96 2.09 17.79
N ILE A 9 16.74 1.72 17.40
CA ILE A 9 16.37 1.39 16.03
C ILE A 9 15.40 2.44 15.46
N ASN A 10 15.56 2.77 14.18
CA ASN A 10 14.64 3.66 13.49
C ASN A 10 13.45 2.86 12.95
N ILE A 11 12.24 3.23 13.37
CA ILE A 11 11.00 2.65 12.88
C ILE A 11 10.40 3.60 11.83
N PRO A 12 10.10 3.13 10.61
CA PRO A 12 9.47 3.98 9.61
C PRO A 12 8.04 4.32 10.02
N LEU A 13 7.62 5.57 9.74
CA LEU A 13 6.21 5.92 9.77
C LEU A 13 5.50 5.18 8.64
N ILE A 14 4.34 4.60 8.95
CA ILE A 14 3.50 3.91 7.98
C ILE A 14 2.21 4.69 7.84
N GLU A 15 1.95 5.19 6.64
CA GLU A 15 0.66 5.75 6.27
C GLU A 15 -0.22 4.65 5.67
N LYS A 16 -1.54 4.77 5.88
CA LYS A 16 -2.52 3.82 5.36
C LYS A 16 -3.78 4.56 4.92
N GLY A 17 -4.40 4.06 3.87
CA GLY A 17 -5.65 4.62 3.33
C GLY A 17 -6.43 3.59 2.54
N SER A 18 -7.56 4.03 1.98
CA SER A 18 -8.33 3.23 1.04
C SER A 18 -8.51 3.95 -0.28
N ALA A 19 -8.62 3.17 -1.35
CA ALA A 19 -8.70 3.68 -2.71
C ALA A 19 -9.59 2.78 -3.57
N ILE A 20 -10.21 3.36 -4.61
CA ILE A 20 -10.97 2.60 -5.61
C ILE A 20 -10.09 2.36 -6.83
N ILE A 21 -10.02 1.11 -7.29
CA ILE A 21 -9.29 0.74 -8.50
C ILE A 21 -10.01 1.35 -9.70
N THR A 22 -9.29 2.14 -10.49
CA THR A 22 -9.81 2.68 -11.75
C THR A 22 -9.60 1.69 -12.90
N HIS A 23 -8.37 1.18 -13.03
CA HIS A 23 -7.99 0.17 -14.01
C HIS A 23 -6.66 -0.50 -13.64
N LEU A 24 -6.38 -1.64 -14.30
CA LEU A 24 -5.13 -2.36 -14.19
C LEU A 24 -4.36 -2.22 -15.51
N GLN A 25 -3.04 -2.02 -15.42
CA GLN A 25 -2.15 -1.95 -16.57
C GLN A 25 -0.88 -2.75 -16.30
N GLY A 26 -0.74 -3.90 -16.97
CA GLY A 26 0.43 -4.76 -16.78
C GLY A 26 0.57 -5.22 -15.33
N ASN A 27 1.65 -4.81 -14.66
CA ASN A 27 1.92 -5.12 -13.26
C ASN A 27 1.64 -3.95 -12.30
N GLU A 28 0.82 -2.99 -12.74
CA GLU A 28 0.44 -1.80 -11.99
C GLU A 28 -1.08 -1.68 -11.87
N VAL A 29 -1.51 -1.15 -10.73
CA VAL A 29 -2.90 -0.82 -10.41
C VAL A 29 -2.99 0.68 -10.30
N HIS A 30 -3.84 1.27 -11.12
CA HIS A 30 -4.21 2.66 -11.00
C HIS A 30 -5.44 2.78 -10.12
N ALA A 31 -5.33 3.52 -9.01
CA ALA A 31 -6.41 3.73 -8.06
C ALA A 31 -6.61 5.21 -7.76
N MET A 32 -7.76 5.56 -7.21
CA MET A 32 -8.06 6.90 -6.72
C MET A 32 -8.22 6.86 -5.20
N ASP A 33 -7.43 7.64 -4.47
CA ASP A 33 -7.53 7.72 -3.01
C ASP A 33 -8.90 8.27 -2.58
N ASN A 34 -9.52 7.64 -1.59
CA ASN A 34 -10.87 8.00 -1.16
C ASN A 34 -10.94 9.31 -0.37
N LYS A 35 -9.82 9.78 0.18
CA LYS A 35 -9.77 11.00 0.98
C LYS A 35 -9.28 12.20 0.17
N THR A 36 -8.22 12.04 -0.60
CA THR A 36 -7.59 13.14 -1.35
C THR A 36 -8.02 13.19 -2.81
N TYR A 37 -8.63 12.12 -3.34
CA TYR A 37 -8.96 11.94 -4.76
C TYR A 37 -7.73 11.96 -5.67
N GLU A 38 -6.53 11.83 -5.11
CA GLU A 38 -5.30 11.74 -5.87
C GLU A 38 -5.21 10.38 -6.57
N THR A 39 -4.54 10.38 -7.73
CA THR A 39 -4.25 9.14 -8.44
C THR A 39 -3.06 8.44 -7.80
N LEU A 40 -3.24 7.17 -7.48
CA LEU A 40 -2.20 6.28 -6.97
C LEU A 40 -1.86 5.24 -8.03
N ILE A 41 -0.57 4.94 -8.17
CA ILE A 41 -0.07 3.84 -8.98
C ILE A 41 0.62 2.87 -8.03
N LEU A 42 0.08 1.66 -7.89
CA LEU A 42 0.58 0.65 -6.96
C LEU A 42 1.03 -0.59 -7.72
N PRO A 43 2.13 -1.24 -7.31
CA PRO A 43 2.54 -2.51 -7.90
C PRO A 43 1.54 -3.62 -7.53
N VAL A 44 1.26 -4.50 -8.49
CA VAL A 44 0.51 -5.76 -8.25
C VAL A 44 1.45 -6.78 -7.62
N GLU A 45 0.99 -7.44 -6.55
CA GLU A 45 1.66 -8.61 -5.99
C GLU A 45 0.91 -9.90 -6.35
N GLU A 46 1.63 -11.02 -6.36
CA GLU A 46 1.05 -12.33 -6.67
C GLU A 46 -0.03 -12.72 -5.65
N GLY A 47 -1.12 -13.31 -6.15
CA GLY A 47 -2.20 -13.85 -5.32
C GLY A 47 -3.31 -12.86 -4.93
N MET A 48 -3.26 -11.61 -5.40
CA MET A 48 -4.33 -10.64 -5.20
C MET A 48 -5.48 -10.83 -6.21
N ASN A 49 -6.73 -10.66 -5.76
CA ASN A 49 -7.92 -10.62 -6.62
C ASN A 49 -8.36 -9.16 -6.84
N LEU A 50 -7.70 -8.49 -7.78
CA LEU A 50 -7.96 -7.09 -8.09
C LEU A 50 -8.88 -6.94 -9.30
N GLN A 51 -9.85 -6.03 -9.19
CA GLN A 51 -10.79 -5.71 -10.27
C GLN A 51 -11.07 -4.21 -10.30
N SER A 52 -11.28 -3.66 -11.50
CA SER A 52 -11.72 -2.27 -11.65
C SER A 52 -13.04 -2.03 -10.91
N GLY A 53 -13.12 -0.90 -10.20
CA GLY A 53 -14.24 -0.56 -9.32
C GLY A 53 -14.15 -1.19 -7.93
N GLY A 54 -13.24 -2.13 -7.69
CA GLY A 54 -12.98 -2.70 -6.37
C GLY A 54 -12.29 -1.72 -5.42
N GLU A 55 -12.53 -1.87 -4.12
CA GLU A 55 -11.83 -1.10 -3.09
C GLU A 55 -10.58 -1.86 -2.61
N ILE A 56 -9.49 -1.13 -2.39
CA ILE A 56 -8.26 -1.64 -1.80
C ILE A 56 -7.86 -0.83 -0.58
N GLN A 57 -7.13 -1.47 0.34
CA GLN A 57 -6.38 -0.78 1.38
C GLN A 57 -4.92 -0.65 0.94
N TRP A 58 -4.36 0.54 1.01
CA TRP A 58 -2.96 0.79 0.68
C TRP A 58 -2.16 1.21 1.90
N MET A 59 -0.85 0.99 1.85
CA MET A 59 0.10 1.55 2.81
C MET A 59 1.30 2.15 2.10
N GLU A 60 1.86 3.21 2.69
CA GLU A 60 3.08 3.87 2.26
C GLU A 60 4.10 3.87 3.40
N ALA A 61 5.36 3.62 3.05
CA ALA A 61 6.50 3.86 3.93
C ALA A 61 7.75 4.19 3.09
N MET A 62 8.41 5.30 3.43
CA MET A 62 9.67 5.72 2.80
C MET A 62 9.62 5.86 1.26
N GLY A 63 8.52 6.40 0.75
CA GLY A 63 8.20 6.56 -0.67
C GLY A 63 7.70 5.28 -1.36
N ARG A 64 7.47 4.18 -0.63
CA ARG A 64 7.08 2.89 -1.20
C ARG A 64 5.63 2.58 -0.91
N TYR A 65 4.87 2.33 -1.96
CA TYR A 65 3.45 1.99 -1.88
C TYR A 65 3.24 0.48 -2.00
N LYS A 66 2.28 -0.04 -1.24
CA LYS A 66 1.87 -1.45 -1.29
C LYS A 66 0.37 -1.57 -1.07
N ILE A 67 -0.27 -2.48 -1.81
CA ILE A 67 -1.62 -2.94 -1.50
C ILE A 67 -1.54 -3.88 -0.29
N SER A 68 -2.24 -3.52 0.78
CA SER A 68 -2.24 -4.28 2.04
C SER A 68 -3.44 -5.22 2.18
N ARG A 69 -4.53 -4.98 1.45
CA ARG A 69 -5.72 -5.83 1.39
C ARG A 69 -6.53 -5.56 0.12
N ASP A 70 -6.92 -6.63 -0.57
CA ASP A 70 -7.91 -6.65 -1.65
C ASP A 70 -9.27 -7.12 -1.11
N HIS A 71 -10.35 -6.45 -1.51
CA HIS A 71 -11.73 -6.73 -1.10
C HIS A 71 -12.58 -7.25 -2.25
#